data_AF-A0A147JT55-F1
#
_entry.id   AF-A0A147JT55-F1
#
_cell.length_a   1.000
_cell.length_b   1.000
_cell.length_c   1.000
_cell.angle_alpha   90.00
_cell.angle_beta   90.00
_cell.angle_gamma   90.00
#
_symmetry.space_group_name_H-M   'P 1'
#
loop_
_entity.id
_entity.type
_entity.pdbx_description
1 polymer ?
#
loop_
_entity_poly.entity_id
_entity_poly.type
_entity_poly.pdbx_seq_one_letter_code
_entity_poly.pdbx_strand_id
1 'polypeptide(L)'
;MRGEKWWVTGLVVAVFMACVLSLFASPEPDGLERVAEDQGFAEKAEGQEVIRAPIPDYVVPGVENEKLGTALAGLIGVLIILALTMSWAKILKNRTETK
;
A
#
# COMPACT_ATOMS: atom_id res chain seq x y z
N MET A 1 31.58 2.47 -6.07
CA MET A 1 30.49 1.66 -5.48
C MET A 1 29.73 1.01 -6.64
N ARG A 2 29.96 -0.28 -6.89
CA ARG A 2 29.40 -1.01 -8.05
C ARG A 2 27.92 -1.33 -7.75
N GLY A 3 27.02 -0.75 -8.54
CA GLY A 3 25.57 -0.63 -8.27
C GLY A 3 24.77 -1.91 -8.47
N GLU A 4 25.08 -2.99 -7.75
CA GLU A 4 24.48 -4.30 -8.02
C GLU A 4 23.16 -4.56 -7.27
N LYS A 5 22.75 -3.72 -6.31
CA LYS A 5 21.55 -3.96 -5.47
C LYS A 5 20.83 -2.69 -5.00
N TRP A 6 20.84 -1.61 -5.78
CA TRP A 6 20.18 -0.35 -5.41
C TRP A 6 18.68 -0.52 -5.09
N TRP A 7 18.02 -1.47 -5.77
CA TRP A 7 16.61 -1.80 -5.54
C TRP A 7 16.35 -2.35 -4.14
N VAL A 8 17.35 -2.99 -3.51
CA VAL A 8 17.23 -3.47 -2.12
C VAL A 8 17.16 -2.28 -1.16
N THR A 9 17.98 -1.25 -1.37
CA THR A 9 17.89 -0.02 -0.58
C THR A 9 16.51 0.62 -0.73
N GLY A 10 15.98 0.70 -1.95
CA GLY A 10 14.61 1.16 -2.20
C GLY A 10 13.56 0.33 -1.46
N LEU A 11 13.70 -0.99 -1.46
CA LEU A 11 12.80 -1.90 -0.73
C LEU A 11 12.86 -1.68 0.78
N VAL A 12 14.06 -1.52 1.36
CA VAL A 12 14.20 -1.22 2.80
C VAL A 12 13.51 0.10 3.14
N VAL A 13 13.69 1.15 2.32
CA VAL A 13 13.01 2.43 2.52
C VAL A 13 11.49 2.25 2.45
N ALA A 14 10.98 1.52 1.45
CA ALA A 14 9.54 1.29 1.31
C ALA A 14 8.95 0.53 2.52
N VAL A 15 9.62 -0.51 2.99
CA VAL A 15 9.20 -1.25 4.20
C VAL A 15 9.26 -0.35 5.44
N PHE A 16 10.29 0.46 5.57
CA PHE A 16 10.40 1.41 6.70
C PHE A 16 9.27 2.45 6.68
N MET A 17 8.94 3.01 5.51
CA MET A 17 7.81 3.92 5.37
C MET A 17 6.49 3.24 5.73
N ALA A 18 6.27 2.02 5.23
CA ALA A 18 5.03 1.27 5.44
C ALA A 18 4.82 0.81 6.89
N CYS A 19 5.87 0.41 7.60
CA CYS A 19 5.75 -0.16 8.94
C CYS A 19 6.01 0.84 10.07
N VAL A 20 6.75 1.92 9.81
CA VAL A 20 7.18 2.88 10.85
C VAL A 20 6.54 4.24 10.64
N LEU A 21 6.76 4.85 9.48
CA LEU A 21 6.29 6.23 9.26
C LEU A 21 4.76 6.33 9.16
N SER A 22 4.10 5.30 8.60
CA SER A 22 2.64 5.23 8.53
C SER A 22 1.95 5.34 9.90
N LEU A 23 2.61 4.88 10.97
CA LEU A 23 2.06 4.93 12.33
C LEU A 23 1.96 6.36 12.89
N PHE A 24 2.63 7.31 12.25
CA PHE A 24 2.62 8.74 12.57
C PHE A 24 1.80 9.55 11.56
N ALA A 25 0.99 8.89 10.72
CA ALA A 25 0.07 9.57 9.83
C ALA A 25 -0.93 10.43 10.63
N SER A 26 -1.30 11.58 10.07
CA SER A 26 -2.25 12.50 10.68
C SER A 26 -3.64 11.85 10.77
N PRO A 27 -4.38 12.03 11.88
CA PRO A 27 -5.77 11.62 11.99
C PRO A 27 -6.76 12.65 11.40
N GLU A 28 -6.27 13.82 10.95
CA GLU A 28 -7.13 14.84 10.35
C GLU A 28 -7.58 14.45 8.93
N PRO A 29 -8.80 14.85 8.50
CA PRO A 29 -9.30 14.54 7.17
C PRO A 29 -8.38 15.11 6.11
N ASP A 30 -8.14 14.32 5.07
CA ASP A 30 -7.34 14.76 3.95
C ASP A 30 -8.07 15.84 3.12
N GLY A 31 -7.43 16.36 2.08
CA GLY A 31 -8.03 17.41 1.26
C GLY A 31 -9.32 16.97 0.53
N LEU A 32 -9.48 15.68 0.24
CA LEU A 32 -10.66 15.16 -0.44
C LEU A 32 -11.81 15.00 0.55
N GLU A 33 -11.55 14.40 1.70
CA GLU A 33 -12.50 14.24 2.80
C GLU A 33 -12.97 15.58 3.33
N ARG A 34 -12.06 16.52 3.58
CA ARG A 34 -12.41 17.86 4.06
C ARG A 34 -13.36 18.58 3.11
N VAL A 35 -13.10 18.53 1.80
CA VAL A 35 -13.99 19.13 0.80
C VAL A 35 -15.34 18.40 0.77
N ALA A 36 -15.36 17.08 0.91
CA ALA A 36 -16.58 16.30 0.95
C ALA A 36 -17.45 16.61 2.18
N GLU A 37 -16.82 16.82 3.34
CA GLU A 37 -17.47 17.28 4.56
C GLU A 37 -18.03 18.70 4.40
N ASP A 38 -17.19 19.65 3.96
CA ASP A 38 -17.56 21.06 3.82
C ASP A 38 -18.73 21.28 2.84
N GLN A 39 -18.80 20.45 1.80
CA GLN A 39 -19.85 20.49 0.77
C GLN A 39 -21.02 19.54 1.05
N GLY A 40 -20.99 18.81 2.18
CA GLY A 40 -22.09 17.95 2.63
C GLY A 40 -22.36 16.73 1.74
N PHE A 41 -21.34 16.17 1.08
CA PHE A 41 -21.47 14.96 0.26
C PHE A 41 -20.63 13.77 0.73
N ALA A 42 -19.96 13.87 1.88
CA ALA A 42 -19.19 12.77 2.48
C ALA A 42 -19.98 11.46 2.57
N GLU A 43 -21.26 11.50 3.00
CA GLU A 43 -22.14 10.32 3.09
C GLU A 43 -22.36 9.59 1.75
N LYS A 44 -22.17 10.26 0.61
CA LYS A 44 -22.26 9.60 -0.71
C LYS A 44 -21.07 8.69 -0.98
N ALA A 45 -19.93 8.92 -0.33
CA ALA A 45 -18.76 8.06 -0.40
C ALA A 45 -18.97 6.75 0.39
N GLU A 46 -19.77 6.79 1.46
CA GLU A 46 -20.13 5.61 2.28
C GLU A 46 -21.22 4.71 1.66
N GLY A 47 -21.69 5.03 0.44
CA GLY A 47 -22.64 4.21 -0.29
C GLY A 47 -22.12 2.78 -0.57
N GLN A 48 -22.98 1.91 -1.11
CA GLN A 48 -22.60 0.52 -1.43
C GLN A 48 -21.29 0.47 -2.23
N GLU A 49 -20.23 -0.02 -1.58
CA GLU A 49 -18.95 -0.25 -2.24
C GLU A 49 -19.18 -1.14 -3.47
N VAL A 50 -18.92 -0.59 -4.65
CA VAL A 50 -19.03 -1.32 -5.92
C VAL A 50 -18.07 -2.51 -5.93
N ILE A 51 -16.94 -2.38 -5.22
CA ILE A 51 -15.93 -3.41 -5.06
C ILE A 51 -15.58 -3.47 -3.57
N ARG A 52 -15.85 -4.61 -2.93
CA ARG A 52 -15.41 -4.85 -1.55
C ARG A 52 -13.89 -4.92 -1.49
N ALA A 53 -13.29 -3.97 -0.79
CA ALA A 53 -11.85 -3.99 -0.57
C ALA A 53 -11.48 -5.13 0.39
N PRO A 54 -10.36 -5.84 0.16
CA PRO A 54 -9.91 -6.92 1.05
C PRO A 54 -9.37 -6.40 2.39
N ILE A 55 -8.88 -5.15 2.44
CA ILE A 55 -8.35 -4.49 3.65
C ILE A 55 -8.86 -3.02 3.63
N PRO A 56 -10.17 -2.78 3.91
CA PRO A 56 -10.73 -1.44 3.94
C PRO A 56 -10.06 -0.62 5.05
N ASP A 57 -9.79 0.66 4.78
CA ASP A 57 -9.18 1.62 5.72
C ASP A 57 -7.89 1.12 6.39
N TYR A 58 -7.15 0.24 5.71
CA TYR A 58 -5.95 -0.41 6.23
C TYR A 58 -6.20 -1.25 7.51
N VAL A 59 -7.44 -1.65 7.75
CA VAL A 59 -7.85 -2.52 8.86
C VAL A 59 -7.73 -3.98 8.42
N VAL A 60 -6.75 -4.68 9.00
CA VAL A 60 -6.54 -6.10 8.73
C VAL A 60 -7.53 -6.93 9.57
N PRO A 61 -8.39 -7.75 8.95
CA PRO A 61 -9.37 -8.55 9.69
C PRO A 61 -8.67 -9.51 10.65
N GLY A 62 -9.08 -9.49 11.92
CA GLY A 62 -8.50 -10.29 13.00
C GLY A 62 -7.35 -9.63 13.76
N VAL A 63 -6.99 -8.39 13.44
CA VAL A 63 -6.02 -7.59 14.20
C VAL A 63 -6.75 -6.47 14.94
N GLU A 64 -6.79 -6.55 16.28
CA GLU A 64 -7.50 -5.57 17.12
C GLU A 64 -6.76 -4.24 17.26
N ASN A 65 -5.43 -4.25 17.09
CA ASN A 65 -4.61 -3.06 17.23
C ASN A 65 -4.49 -2.34 15.88
N GLU A 66 -5.18 -1.21 15.75
CA GLU A 66 -5.21 -0.38 14.52
C GLU A 66 -3.81 -0.08 13.98
N LYS A 67 -2.86 0.31 14.84
CA LYS A 67 -1.48 0.62 14.41
C LYS A 67 -0.79 -0.59 13.80
N LEU A 68 -0.95 -1.75 14.43
CA LEU A 68 -0.41 -3.01 13.89
C LEU A 68 -1.13 -3.40 12.59
N GLY A 69 -2.45 -3.18 12.51
CA GLY A 69 -3.25 -3.37 11.31
C GLY A 69 -2.70 -2.54 10.14
N THR A 70 -2.54 -1.22 10.33
CA THR A 70 -2.02 -0.30 9.31
C THR A 70 -0.62 -0.70 8.84
N ALA A 71 0.29 -1.02 9.76
CA ALA A 71 1.64 -1.46 9.41
C ALA A 71 1.63 -2.77 8.61
N LEU A 72 0.78 -3.74 9.00
CA LEU A 72 0.63 -5.01 8.29
C LEU A 72 0.02 -4.81 6.90
N ALA A 73 -1.01 -3.97 6.79
CA ALA A 73 -1.63 -3.63 5.51
C ALA A 73 -0.61 -3.02 4.55
N GLY A 74 0.20 -2.07 5.03
CA GLY A 74 1.30 -1.48 4.25
C GLY A 74 2.35 -2.51 3.84
N LEU A 75 2.79 -3.37 4.75
CA LEU A 75 3.75 -4.43 4.46
C LEU A 75 3.24 -5.42 3.40
N ILE A 76 1.98 -5.86 3.53
CA ILE A 76 1.32 -6.75 2.57
C ILE A 76 1.31 -6.09 1.18
N GLY A 77 0.96 -4.80 1.09
CA GLY A 77 0.99 -4.06 -0.17
C GLY A 77 2.38 -4.03 -0.82
N VAL A 78 3.43 -3.74 -0.05
CA VAL A 78 4.82 -3.77 -0.53
C VAL A 78 5.20 -5.15 -1.07
N LEU A 79 4.85 -6.22 -0.35
CA LEU A 79 5.16 -7.59 -0.76
C LEU A 79 4.41 -8.00 -2.04
N ILE A 80 3.15 -7.60 -2.18
CA ILE A 80 2.36 -7.85 -3.40
C ILE A 80 3.02 -7.20 -4.61
N ILE A 81 3.36 -5.91 -4.53
CA ILE A 81 4.00 -5.19 -5.64
C ILE A 81 5.38 -5.77 -5.95
N LEU A 82 6.17 -6.13 -4.93
CA LEU A 82 7.46 -6.79 -5.14
C LEU A 82 7.29 -8.13 -5.87
N ALA A 83 6.33 -8.95 -5.46
CA ALA A 83 6.06 -10.23 -6.11
C ALA A 83 5.62 -10.06 -7.57
N LEU A 84 4.71 -9.12 -7.84
CA LEU A 84 4.25 -8.81 -9.19
C LEU A 84 5.38 -8.33 -10.09
N THR A 85 6.19 -7.37 -9.63
CA THR A 85 7.29 -6.80 -10.41
C THR A 85 8.39 -7.82 -10.67
N MET A 86 8.76 -8.64 -9.68
CA MET A 86 9.72 -9.72 -9.84
C MET A 86 9.21 -10.81 -10.80
N SER A 87 7.92 -11.14 -10.73
CA SER A 87 7.29 -12.11 -11.64
C SER A 87 7.30 -11.59 -13.08
N TRP A 88 6.95 -10.31 -13.26
CA TRP A 88 6.98 -9.64 -14.55
C TRP A 88 8.39 -9.62 -15.15
N ALA A 89 9.40 -9.25 -14.36
CA ALA A 89 10.80 -9.25 -14.78
C ALA A 89 11.27 -10.66 -15.20
N LYS A 90 10.87 -11.70 -14.46
CA LYS A 90 11.18 -13.10 -14.81
C LYS A 90 10.52 -13.53 -16.12
N ILE A 91 9.27 -13.17 -16.35
CA ILE A 91 8.56 -13.47 -17.60
C ILE A 91 9.26 -12.79 -18.78
N LEU A 92 9.65 -11.52 -18.65
CA LEU A 92 10.35 -10.78 -19.70
C LEU A 92 11.73 -11.37 -19.99
N LYS A 93 12.51 -11.72 -18.96
CA LYS A 93 13.83 -12.35 -19.14
C LYS A 93 13.73 -13.66 -19.95
N ASN A 94 12.76 -14.50 -19.63
CA ASN A 94 12.58 -15.78 -20.32
C ASN A 94 12.20 -15.62 -21.81
N ARG A 95 11.65 -14.47 -22.21
CA ARG A 95 11.36 -14.15 -23.62
C ARG A 95 12.59 -13.69 -24.40
N THR A 96 13.60 -13.16 -23.71
CA THR A 96 14.85 -12.70 -24.34
C THR A 96 15.81 -13.86 -24.61
N GLU A 97 15.85 -14.86 -23.73
CA GLU A 97 16.70 -16.07 -23.86
C GLU A 97 16.20 -17.06 -24.93
N THR A 98 14.98 -16.88 -25.45
CA THR A 98 14.37 -17.74 -26.48
C THR A 98 14.50 -17.19 -27.90
N LYS A 99 15.35 -16.18 -28.09
CA LYS A 99 15.65 -15.57 -29.39
C LYS A 99 17.15 -15.66 -29.69
#